data_AF-A0A1X2I0E1-F1
#
_entry.id   AF-A0A1X2I0E1-F1
#
_cell.length_a   1.000
_cell.length_b   1.000
_cell.length_c   1.000
_cell.angle_alpha   90.00
_cell.angle_beta   90.00
_cell.angle_gamma   90.00
#
_symmetry.space_group_name_H-M   'P 1'
#
loop_
_entity.id
_entity.type
_entity.pdbx_description
1 polymer ?
#
loop_
_entity_poly.entity_id
_entity_poly.type
_entity_poly.pdbx_seq_one_letter_code
_entity_poly.pdbx_strand_id
1 'polypeptide(L)'
;MATTEAPEVIADNVQSLIPALLKLLEPEEKNAMNVRIATLKCLAQFPSSVSRDVLLPYAVYVTKQLGRTLDDKKRLVRKEAVDCRGKWFTITA
;
A
#
# COMPACT_ATOMS: atom_id res chain seq x y z
N MET A 1 15.04 2.54 0.68
CA MET A 1 13.85 2.65 -0.19
C MET A 1 13.16 3.93 0.24
N ALA A 2 12.84 4.84 -0.67
CA ALA A 2 12.54 6.25 -0.36
C ALA A 2 11.56 6.51 0.81
N THR A 3 10.61 5.61 1.09
CA THR A 3 9.67 5.71 2.21
C THR A 3 10.32 5.68 3.60
N THR A 4 11.53 5.12 3.74
CA THR A 4 12.28 5.08 5.01
C THR A 4 13.24 6.25 5.17
N GLU A 5 13.57 6.95 4.08
CA GLU A 5 14.61 7.98 4.05
C GLU A 5 14.05 9.37 4.41
N ALA A 6 12.79 9.65 4.06
CA ALA A 6 12.13 10.92 4.35
C ALA A 6 10.64 10.72 4.73
N PRO A 7 10.35 10.18 5.92
CA PRO A 7 8.98 9.87 6.35
C PRO A 7 8.07 11.11 6.46
N GLU A 8 8.63 12.26 6.84
CA GLU A 8 7.93 13.56 6.93
C GLU A 8 7.35 13.98 5.57
N VAL A 9 8.14 13.87 4.50
CA VAL A 9 7.72 14.22 3.13
C VAL A 9 6.59 13.31 2.64
N ILE A 10 6.64 12.02 3.02
CA ILE A 10 5.56 11.08 2.72
C ILE A 10 4.30 11.46 3.50
N ALA A 11 4.44 11.82 4.78
CA ALA A 11 3.33 12.22 5.66
C ALA A 11 2.55 13.40 5.06
N ASP A 12 3.24 14.42 4.55
CA ASP A 12 2.62 15.60 3.92
C ASP A 12 1.83 15.28 2.65
N ASN A 13 2.16 14.17 1.98
CA ASN A 13 1.62 13.83 0.67
C ASN A 13 0.75 12.56 0.67
N VAL A 14 0.43 11.98 1.83
CA VAL A 14 -0.35 10.72 1.90
C VAL A 14 -1.68 10.79 1.15
N GLN A 15 -2.33 11.97 1.16
CA GLN A 15 -3.63 12.17 0.52
C GLN A 15 -3.58 11.94 -1.00
N SER A 16 -2.47 12.30 -1.66
CA SER A 16 -2.29 12.11 -3.10
C SER A 16 -1.61 10.78 -3.42
N LEU A 17 -0.65 10.37 -2.59
CA LEU A 17 0.13 9.14 -2.78
C LEU A 17 -0.72 7.88 -2.65
N ILE A 18 -1.57 7.79 -1.62
CA ILE A 18 -2.38 6.60 -1.37
C ILE A 18 -3.27 6.23 -2.57
N PRO A 19 -4.15 7.11 -3.08
CA PRO A 19 -4.99 6.75 -4.22
C PRO A 19 -4.18 6.47 -5.49
N ALA A 20 -3.08 7.20 -5.72
CA ALA A 20 -2.21 6.96 -6.86
C ALA A 20 -1.54 5.57 -6.81
N LEU A 21 -1.02 5.17 -5.65
CA LEU A 21 -0.43 3.85 -5.44
C LEU A 21 -1.48 2.75 -5.57
N LEU A 22 -2.66 2.92 -4.97
CA LEU A 22 -3.73 1.92 -5.06
C LEU A 22 -4.21 1.69 -6.50
N LYS A 23 -4.25 2.74 -7.34
CA LYS A 23 -4.56 2.61 -8.76
C LYS A 23 -3.55 1.72 -9.51
N LEU A 24 -2.28 1.74 -9.11
CA LEU A 24 -1.25 0.87 -9.71
C LEU A 24 -1.43 -0.61 -9.37
N LEU A 25 -2.32 -0.96 -8.42
CA LEU A 25 -2.64 -2.36 -8.08
C LEU A 25 -3.70 -2.97 -9.01
N GLU A 26 -4.41 -2.16 -9.80
CA GLU A 26 -5.42 -2.66 -10.72
C GLU A 26 -4.74 -3.44 -11.87
N PRO A 27 -5.15 -4.67 -12.20
CA PRO A 27 -4.46 -5.52 -13.16
C PRO A 27 -4.77 -5.13 -14.61
N GLU A 28 -4.33 -3.94 -15.02
CA GLU A 28 -4.37 -3.42 -16.39
C GLU A 28 -3.10 -3.77 -17.19
N GLU A 29 -3.13 -3.62 -18.52
CA GLU A 29 -1.95 -3.85 -19.39
C GLU A 29 -0.75 -2.99 -18.98
N LYS A 30 -0.99 -1.76 -18.53
CA LYS A 30 0.04 -0.80 -18.10
C LYS A 30 0.61 -1.13 -16.72
N ASN A 31 -0.13 -1.86 -15.89
CA ASN A 31 0.27 -2.22 -14.53
C ASN A 31 0.85 -3.64 -14.50
N ALA A 32 2.05 -3.79 -15.07
CA ALA A 32 2.77 -5.07 -15.09
C ALA A 32 2.95 -5.66 -13.67
N MET A 33 3.15 -6.98 -13.58
CA MET A 33 3.22 -7.70 -12.30
C MET A 33 4.27 -7.10 -11.34
N ASN A 34 5.43 -6.71 -11.87
CA ASN A 34 6.51 -6.08 -11.10
C ASN A 34 6.10 -4.71 -10.53
N VAL A 35 5.33 -3.91 -11.27
CA VAL A 35 4.77 -2.63 -10.78
C VAL A 35 3.87 -2.90 -9.59
N ARG A 36 2.93 -3.84 -9.71
CA ARG A 36 2.01 -4.18 -8.60
C ARG A 36 2.76 -4.68 -7.36
N ILE A 37 3.78 -5.53 -7.54
CA ILE A 37 4.65 -5.99 -6.44
C ILE A 37 5.40 -4.82 -5.80
N ALA A 38 6.01 -3.93 -6.58
CA ALA A 38 6.74 -2.78 -6.06
C ALA A 38 5.82 -1.82 -5.29
N THR A 39 4.61 -1.59 -5.82
CA THR A 39 3.57 -0.80 -5.17
C THR A 39 3.16 -1.39 -3.82
N LEU A 40 2.91 -2.70 -3.74
CA LEU A 40 2.57 -3.38 -2.49
C LEU A 40 3.70 -3.27 -1.46
N LYS A 41 4.95 -3.48 -1.89
CA LYS A 41 6.12 -3.32 -1.02
C LYS A 41 6.27 -1.90 -0.50
N CYS A 42 5.98 -0.90 -1.33
CA CYS A 42 5.98 0.51 -0.96
C CYS A 42 4.90 0.80 0.10
N LEU A 43 3.64 0.45 -0.18
CA LEU A 43 2.53 0.62 0.75
C LEU A 43 2.76 -0.11 2.08
N ALA A 44 3.40 -1.28 2.05
CA ALA A 44 3.71 -2.06 3.24
C ALA A 44 4.69 -1.37 4.22
N GLN A 45 5.44 -0.34 3.79
CA GLN A 45 6.34 0.40 4.67
C GLN A 45 5.63 1.50 5.47
N PHE A 46 4.49 2.00 4.97
CA PHE A 46 3.82 3.17 5.54
C PHE A 46 3.49 2.99 7.03
N PRO A 47 2.92 1.86 7.49
CA PRO A 47 2.58 1.67 8.90
C PRO A 47 3.79 1.78 9.85
N SER A 48 5.01 1.49 9.37
CA SER A 48 6.23 1.57 10.16
C SER A 48 7.01 2.88 10.00
N SER A 49 6.72 3.67 8.97
CA SER A 49 7.48 4.87 8.63
C SER A 49 6.72 6.17 8.86
N VAL A 50 5.38 6.16 8.87
CA VAL A 50 4.54 7.35 9.02
C VAL A 50 3.72 7.23 10.32
N SER A 51 3.53 8.37 11.01
CA SER A 51 2.75 8.41 12.26
C SER A 51 1.34 7.84 12.07
N ARG A 52 0.87 7.10 13.09
CA ARG A 52 -0.46 6.47 13.10
C ARG A 52 -1.56 7.51 12.86
N ASP A 53 -1.46 8.69 13.47
CA ASP A 53 -2.49 9.72 13.38
C ASP A 53 -2.69 10.23 11.95
N VAL A 54 -1.61 10.24 11.14
CA VAL A 54 -1.64 10.62 9.72
C VAL A 54 -2.29 9.52 8.87
N LEU A 55 -2.04 8.25 9.20
CA LEU A 55 -2.52 7.11 8.40
C LEU A 55 -3.92 6.62 8.78
N LEU A 56 -4.33 6.80 10.03
CA LEU A 56 -5.59 6.30 10.57
C LEU A 56 -6.82 6.69 9.71
N PRO A 57 -6.95 7.93 9.20
CA PRO A 57 -8.08 8.31 8.33
C PRO A 57 -8.17 7.49 7.04
N TYR A 58 -7.05 6.95 6.56
CA TYR A 58 -6.97 6.20 5.30
C TYR A 58 -7.02 4.67 5.50
N ALA A 59 -6.81 4.19 6.72
CA ALA A 59 -6.55 2.78 6.97
C ALA A 59 -7.70 1.84 6.55
N VAL A 60 -8.95 2.23 6.80
CA VAL A 60 -10.14 1.47 6.35
C VAL A 60 -10.24 1.45 4.82
N TYR A 61 -9.99 2.58 4.18
CA TYR A 61 -10.03 2.67 2.72
C TYR A 61 -8.94 1.78 2.08
N VAL A 62 -7.71 1.87 2.57
CA VAL A 62 -6.57 1.11 2.05
C VAL A 62 -6.76 -0.39 2.28
N THR A 63 -7.14 -0.83 3.48
CA THR A 63 -7.35 -2.25 3.79
C THR A 63 -8.48 -2.88 2.96
N LYS A 64 -9.51 -2.10 2.60
CA LYS A 64 -10.58 -2.52 1.70
C LYS A 64 -10.06 -2.70 0.26
N GLN A 65 -9.27 -1.76 -0.26
CA GLN A 65 -8.69 -1.88 -1.60
C GLN A 65 -7.69 -3.03 -1.70
N LEU A 66 -6.81 -3.19 -0.69
CA LEU A 66 -5.88 -4.32 -0.60
C LEU A 66 -6.61 -5.67 -0.56
N GLY A 67 -7.85 -5.71 -0.05
CA GLY A 67 -8.70 -6.91 -0.08
C GLY A 67 -8.98 -7.40 -1.50
N ARG A 68 -9.13 -6.48 -2.47
CA ARG A 68 -9.32 -6.85 -3.89
C ARG A 68 -8.04 -7.41 -4.52
N THR A 69 -6.88 -6.92 -4.10
CA THR A 69 -5.58 -7.39 -4.59
C THR A 69 -5.24 -8.81 -4.12
N LEU A 70 -5.94 -9.32 -3.10
CA LEU A 70 -5.81 -10.73 -2.69
C LEU A 70 -6.28 -11.71 -3.76
N ASP A 71 -7.12 -11.29 -4.70
CA ASP A 71 -7.58 -12.10 -5.83
C ASP A 71 -6.74 -11.88 -7.11
N ASP A 72 -5.55 -11.27 -7.01
CA ASP A 72 -4.70 -11.03 -8.19
C ASP A 72 -4.35 -12.34 -8.91
N LYS A 73 -4.38 -12.32 -10.25
CA LYS A 73 -4.07 -13.48 -11.11
C LYS A 73 -2.67 -14.09 -10.87
N LYS A 74 -1.72 -13.35 -10.30
CA LYS A 74 -0.35 -13.80 -10.04
C LYS A 74 -0.13 -14.11 -8.56
N ARG A 75 0.30 -15.35 -8.27
CA ARG A 75 0.60 -15.84 -6.92
C ARG A 75 1.57 -14.93 -6.15
N LEU A 76 2.60 -14.41 -6.82
CA LEU A 76 3.59 -13.53 -6.19
C LEU A 76 2.96 -12.20 -5.74
N VAL A 77 2.04 -11.63 -6.52
CA VAL A 77 1.32 -10.40 -6.13
C VAL A 77 0.44 -10.68 -4.91
N ARG A 78 -0.30 -11.80 -4.92
CA ARG A 78 -1.13 -12.19 -3.76
C ARG A 78 -0.32 -12.34 -2.48
N LYS A 79 0.88 -12.92 -2.55
CA LYS A 79 1.79 -13.06 -1.40
C LYS A 79 2.11 -11.70 -0.78
N GLU A 80 2.53 -10.74 -1.60
CA GLU A 80 2.86 -9.38 -1.14
C GLU A 80 1.61 -8.62 -0.65
N ALA A 81 0.44 -8.91 -1.25
CA ALA A 81 -0.83 -8.29 -0.84
C ALA A 81 -1.26 -8.74 0.57
N VAL A 82 -1.06 -10.02 0.90
CA VAL A 82 -1.31 -10.54 2.26
C VAL A 82 -0.41 -9.84 3.28
N ASP A 83 0.90 -9.76 3.01
CA ASP A 83 1.85 -9.08 3.90
C ASP A 83 1.52 -7.60 4.09
N CYS A 84 1.31 -6.87 2.99
CA CYS A 84 0.95 -5.46 3.00
C CYS A 84 -0.34 -5.23 3.79
N ARG A 85 -1.40 -6.01 3.52
CA ARG A 85 -2.69 -5.86 4.20
C ARG A 85 -2.59 -6.16 5.70
N GLY A 86 -1.79 -7.16 6.08
CA GLY A 86 -1.51 -7.46 7.49
C GLY A 86 -0.90 -6.29 8.24
N LYS A 87 0.13 -5.63 7.65
CA LYS A 87 0.75 -4.44 8.24
C LYS A 87 -0.20 -3.26 8.34
N TRP A 88 -1.09 -3.08 7.37
CA TRP A 88 -2.09 -2.00 7.44
C TRP A 88 -3.16 -2.24 8.52
N PHE A 89 -3.47 -3.50 8.87
CA PHE A 89 -4.37 -3.80 9.97
C PHE A 89 -3.82 -3.39 11.35
N THR A 90 -2.50 -3.29 11.53
CA THR A 90 -1.92 -2.85 12.80
C THR A 90 -2.16 -1.38 13.10
N ILE A 91 -2.59 -0.58 12.11
CA ILE A 91 -3.00 0.82 12.30
C ILE A 91 -4.40 0.88 12.91
N THR A 92 -5.30 -0.01 12.49
CA THR A 92 -6.71 -0.04 12.91
C THR A 92 -6.95 -0.87 14.17
N ALA A 93 -6.05 -1.80 14.48
CA ALA A 93 -6.02 -2.49 15.76
C ALA A 93 -5.69 -1.50 16.90
#